data_AF-A0A916D2C3-F1
#
_entry.id   AF-A0A916D2C3-F1
#
_cell.length_a   1.000
_cell.length_b   1.000
_cell.length_c   1.000
_cell.angle_alpha   90.00
_cell.angle_beta   90.00
_cell.angle_gamma   90.00
#
_symmetry.space_group_name_H-M   'P 1'
#
loop_
_entity.id
_entity.type
_entity.pdbx_description
1 polymer ?
#
loop_
_entity_poly.entity_id
_entity_poly.type
_entity_poly.pdbx_seq_one_letter_code
_entity_poly.pdbx_strand_id
1 'polypeptide(L)'
;GTGVAAYYDADSEYSRLVIPYSNEHQMFLVNLDGMTTLIGSDFYEGVLAHEFQHMIHAHNDTNESVWLDEGMAELAAALTGYTSPLDSAQAFADAPQTQLNTWSALEDSYAHYGASFQFAAYFWSRFGEDGLRLLAQNPLDDWEGVAQTLKTLNAVDPVTGKEYTIDTFFAEWTAANVILSAPGAPYAYAPMPFKLKRPTLQPAKVGSVQKLSLTPWGAAYLSITHPGRYQLDFSGDLITQLLPFETETNTFWWSNRGDDIESRLTRRFDLRTVDKATLTYRLWYDIEEDWDFGFVQVSSDEGKTWTPLRATRTQPASDNNPYGQAYTGQGNWAKEQVDLTPYTGSEVLIRFAYLTDAALNLNGMVIDEIEIPEIGFVDDVEDANSGWIAEGWVQVNNHLPGRYLVQAVAMGQTPTVIPFTMGGTNAQGRFEVNDAHPEVILIFSGLTEFTTQSLHGQYSLKRLD
;
A
#
# COMPACT_ATOMS: atom_id res chain seq x y z
N GLY A 1 19.48 8.81 12.60
CA GLY A 1 19.74 7.56 13.35
C GLY A 1 20.84 6.76 12.66
N THR A 2 21.42 5.75 13.33
CA THR A 2 22.56 4.95 12.81
C THR A 2 22.20 3.98 11.66
N GLY A 3 20.91 3.86 11.29
CA GLY A 3 20.42 2.94 10.26
C GLY A 3 20.02 3.59 8.93
N VAL A 4 19.93 4.91 8.85
CA VAL A 4 19.56 5.65 7.63
C VAL A 4 20.83 5.98 6.85
N ALA A 5 20.81 5.65 5.56
CA ALA A 5 21.90 5.85 4.60
C ALA A 5 22.00 7.33 4.17
N ALA A 6 20.93 7.78 3.55
CA ALA A 6 20.62 9.15 3.22
C ALA A 6 19.08 9.31 3.26
N TYR A 7 18.59 10.52 3.13
CA TYR A 7 17.17 10.80 2.93
C TYR A 7 16.98 12.16 2.29
N TYR A 8 15.96 12.28 1.44
CA TYR A 8 15.40 13.54 1.01
C TYR A 8 14.38 14.04 2.04
N ASP A 9 14.42 15.34 2.32
CA ASP A 9 13.51 16.00 3.26
C ASP A 9 12.88 17.22 2.58
N ALA A 10 11.61 17.08 2.18
CA ALA A 10 10.88 18.18 1.54
C ALA A 10 10.68 19.37 2.50
N ASP A 11 10.68 19.16 3.82
CA ASP A 11 10.51 20.23 4.79
C ASP A 11 11.66 21.25 4.74
N SER A 12 12.84 20.79 4.32
CA SER A 12 14.02 21.62 4.11
C SER A 12 13.87 22.67 2.99
N GLU A 13 12.81 22.62 2.18
CA GLU A 13 12.52 23.61 1.14
C GLU A 13 11.69 24.81 1.63
N TYR A 14 10.92 24.65 2.70
CA TYR A 14 9.99 25.69 3.19
C TYR A 14 10.69 26.80 3.97
N SER A 15 9.98 27.92 4.19
CA SER A 15 10.55 29.01 5.01
C SER A 15 10.67 28.62 6.48
N ARG A 16 11.73 29.10 7.14
CA ARG A 16 11.91 28.98 8.60
C ARG A 16 10.81 29.63 9.44
N LEU A 17 9.98 30.47 8.81
CA LEU A 17 8.77 31.00 9.45
C LEU A 17 7.69 29.93 9.66
N VAL A 18 7.68 28.90 8.82
CA VAL A 18 6.74 27.78 8.86
C VAL A 18 7.40 26.57 9.53
N ILE A 19 8.63 26.24 9.10
CA ILE A 19 9.38 25.07 9.57
C ILE A 19 10.70 25.55 10.20
N PRO A 20 10.78 25.70 11.55
CA PRO A 20 11.94 26.33 12.21
C PRO A 20 13.31 25.71 11.89
N TYR A 21 13.34 24.42 11.58
CA TYR A 21 14.56 23.67 11.27
C TYR A 21 14.89 23.58 9.78
N SER A 22 14.08 24.19 8.91
CA SER A 22 14.28 24.12 7.47
C SER A 22 15.59 24.76 7.02
N ASN A 23 16.16 24.21 5.95
CA ASN A 23 17.33 24.74 5.27
C ASN A 23 16.98 25.82 4.23
N GLU A 24 15.68 26.04 3.94
CA GLU A 24 15.16 26.91 2.89
C GLU A 24 15.81 26.64 1.51
N HIS A 25 16.17 25.37 1.23
CA HIS A 25 16.88 24.94 0.02
C HIS A 25 16.63 23.46 -0.28
N GLN A 26 16.54 23.11 -1.57
CA GLN A 26 16.46 21.72 -2.02
C GLN A 26 17.75 20.97 -1.70
N MET A 27 17.66 19.90 -0.93
CA MET A 27 18.81 19.08 -0.55
C MET A 27 18.35 17.71 -0.06
N PHE A 28 19.25 16.73 -0.14
CA PHE A 28 19.14 15.47 0.59
C PHE A 28 20.31 15.37 1.56
N LEU A 29 20.10 14.67 2.67
CA LEU A 29 21.06 14.54 3.76
C LEU A 29 21.71 13.16 3.73
N VAL A 30 23.02 13.10 3.90
CA VAL A 30 23.78 11.85 3.91
C VAL A 30 24.33 11.59 5.31
N ASN A 31 24.07 10.40 5.84
CA ASN A 31 24.58 10.00 7.15
C ASN A 31 26.05 9.56 7.05
N LEU A 32 26.96 10.50 7.31
CA LEU A 32 28.39 10.22 7.26
C LEU A 32 28.86 9.18 8.30
N ASP A 33 28.20 9.05 9.45
CA ASP A 33 28.58 8.04 10.44
C ASP A 33 28.40 6.60 9.91
N GLY A 34 27.40 6.39 9.03
CA GLY A 34 27.18 5.12 8.34
C GLY A 34 27.89 5.01 6.98
N MET A 35 28.17 6.14 6.33
CA MET A 35 28.61 6.17 4.91
C MET A 35 30.08 6.51 4.70
N THR A 36 30.82 6.96 5.72
CA THR A 36 32.20 7.48 5.53
C THR A 36 33.11 6.50 4.79
N THR A 37 33.02 5.19 5.06
CA THR A 37 33.86 4.19 4.40
C THR A 37 33.36 3.75 3.03
N LEU A 38 32.19 4.23 2.61
CA LEU A 38 31.51 3.87 1.37
C LEU A 38 31.56 4.98 0.32
N ILE A 39 32.02 6.19 0.65
CA ILE A 39 32.12 7.31 -0.29
C ILE A 39 32.88 6.88 -1.56
N GLY A 40 32.26 7.12 -2.73
CA GLY A 40 32.79 6.72 -4.04
C GLY A 40 32.60 5.25 -4.42
N SER A 41 31.94 4.45 -3.57
CA SER A 41 31.53 3.08 -3.89
C SER A 41 30.24 3.06 -4.72
N ASP A 42 30.00 1.96 -5.42
CA ASP A 42 28.77 1.73 -6.20
C ASP A 42 27.51 1.95 -5.36
N PHE A 43 27.48 1.41 -4.14
CA PHE A 43 26.36 1.56 -3.21
C PHE A 43 26.13 3.02 -2.81
N TYR A 44 27.19 3.73 -2.42
CA TYR A 44 27.07 5.13 -2.00
C TYR A 44 26.57 6.04 -3.13
N GLU A 45 27.18 5.91 -4.31
CA GLU A 45 26.77 6.72 -5.47
C GLU A 45 25.37 6.34 -5.97
N GLY A 46 24.97 5.06 -5.83
CA GLY A 46 23.61 4.60 -6.07
C GLY A 46 22.60 5.25 -5.13
N VAL A 47 22.91 5.33 -3.83
CA VAL A 47 22.09 6.05 -2.85
C VAL A 47 21.96 7.53 -3.24
N LEU A 48 23.04 8.19 -3.68
CA LEU A 48 22.93 9.59 -4.13
C LEU A 48 21.99 9.75 -5.34
N ALA A 49 22.04 8.83 -6.30
CA ALA A 49 21.15 8.84 -7.47
C ALA A 49 19.69 8.61 -7.07
N HIS A 50 19.46 7.74 -6.09
CA HIS A 50 18.16 7.45 -5.49
C HIS A 50 17.58 8.69 -4.80
N GLU A 51 18.30 9.31 -3.86
CA GLU A 51 17.84 10.52 -3.16
C GLU A 51 17.63 11.72 -4.10
N PHE A 52 18.46 11.83 -5.14
CA PHE A 52 18.29 12.88 -6.14
C PHE A 52 17.02 12.67 -6.97
N GLN A 53 16.61 11.42 -7.20
CA GLN A 53 15.32 11.15 -7.85
C GLN A 53 14.16 11.56 -6.95
N HIS A 54 14.16 11.28 -5.64
CA HIS A 54 13.10 11.76 -4.73
C HIS A 54 12.93 13.28 -4.82
N MET A 55 14.02 14.03 -4.82
CA MET A 55 13.98 15.49 -4.97
C MET A 55 13.38 15.95 -6.31
N ILE A 56 13.64 15.22 -7.41
CA ILE A 56 13.00 15.50 -8.71
C ILE A 56 11.51 15.16 -8.64
N HIS A 57 11.17 14.02 -8.03
CA HIS A 57 9.80 13.52 -8.00
C HIS A 57 8.90 14.41 -7.14
N ALA A 58 9.34 14.77 -5.94
CA ALA A 58 8.67 15.71 -5.06
C ALA A 58 8.39 17.07 -5.72
N HIS A 59 9.21 17.50 -6.70
CA HIS A 59 8.93 18.71 -7.46
C HIS A 59 7.77 18.57 -8.45
N ASN A 60 7.47 17.35 -8.91
CA ASN A 60 6.40 17.05 -9.85
C ASN A 60 5.13 16.59 -9.13
N ASP A 61 5.28 15.77 -8.09
CA ASP A 61 4.22 15.21 -7.27
C ASP A 61 4.74 14.98 -5.85
N THR A 62 4.14 15.65 -4.87
CA THR A 62 4.66 15.70 -3.48
C THR A 62 4.14 14.58 -2.59
N ASN A 63 3.04 13.92 -2.96
CA ASN A 63 2.29 13.00 -2.10
C ASN A 63 2.07 11.62 -2.74
N GLU A 64 2.92 11.23 -3.69
CA GLU A 64 2.85 9.90 -4.28
C GLU A 64 3.12 8.83 -3.23
N SER A 65 2.44 7.69 -3.36
CA SER A 65 2.61 6.53 -2.49
C SER A 65 4.04 6.01 -2.45
N VAL A 66 4.50 5.62 -1.25
CA VAL A 66 5.90 5.19 -0.99
C VAL A 66 6.37 4.13 -1.99
N TRP A 67 5.54 3.14 -2.30
CA TRP A 67 5.96 2.05 -3.18
C TRP A 67 6.28 2.52 -4.60
N LEU A 68 5.55 3.51 -5.11
CA LEU A 68 5.75 4.00 -6.45
C LEU A 68 6.93 4.99 -6.50
N ASP A 69 7.04 5.86 -5.50
CA ASP A 69 8.18 6.76 -5.33
C ASP A 69 9.50 5.98 -5.20
N GLU A 70 9.57 5.02 -4.28
CA GLU A 70 10.75 4.19 -4.04
C GLU A 70 11.10 3.30 -5.24
N GLY A 71 10.09 2.81 -5.96
CA GLY A 71 10.29 2.07 -7.20
C GLY A 71 10.97 2.91 -8.28
N MET A 72 10.61 4.19 -8.39
CA MET A 72 11.24 5.13 -9.33
C MET A 72 12.65 5.54 -8.89
N ALA A 73 12.88 5.68 -7.58
CA ALA A 73 14.19 5.97 -7.00
C ALA A 73 15.19 4.83 -7.26
N GLU A 74 14.78 3.58 -6.98
CA GLU A 74 15.56 2.38 -7.28
C GLU A 74 15.82 2.21 -8.80
N LEU A 75 14.81 2.51 -9.63
CA LEU A 75 14.98 2.48 -11.09
C LEU A 75 15.99 3.54 -11.57
N ALA A 76 15.95 4.76 -11.03
CA ALA A 76 16.90 5.81 -11.37
C ALA A 76 18.34 5.40 -11.02
N ALA A 77 18.56 4.86 -9.82
CA ALA A 77 19.86 4.32 -9.43
C ALA A 77 20.33 3.23 -10.41
N ALA A 78 19.47 2.29 -10.79
CA ALA A 78 19.82 1.22 -11.73
C ALA A 78 20.12 1.74 -13.15
N LEU A 79 19.36 2.72 -13.65
CA LEU A 79 19.55 3.31 -14.98
C LEU A 79 20.84 4.13 -15.08
N THR A 80 21.31 4.69 -13.97
CA THR A 80 22.61 5.38 -13.91
C THR A 80 23.81 4.42 -13.79
N GLY A 81 23.55 3.12 -13.68
CA GLY A 81 24.55 2.06 -13.75
C GLY A 81 24.97 1.47 -12.39
N TYR A 82 24.33 1.89 -11.29
CA TYR A 82 24.59 1.34 -9.96
C TYR A 82 23.80 0.05 -9.71
N THR A 83 24.34 -0.82 -8.85
CA THR A 83 23.85 -2.20 -8.70
C THR A 83 23.11 -2.50 -7.41
N SER A 84 23.08 -1.57 -6.45
CA SER A 84 22.31 -1.73 -5.20
C SER A 84 20.84 -2.14 -5.41
N PRO A 85 20.09 -1.65 -6.43
CA PRO A 85 18.71 -2.07 -6.64
C PRO A 85 18.56 -3.56 -6.98
N LEU A 86 19.64 -4.21 -7.45
CA LEU A 86 19.62 -5.63 -7.83
C LEU A 86 19.63 -6.57 -6.61
N ASP A 87 20.13 -6.10 -5.48
CA ASP A 87 20.06 -6.83 -4.21
C ASP A 87 18.63 -6.81 -3.67
N SER A 88 17.96 -5.64 -3.72
CA SER A 88 16.52 -5.51 -3.44
C SER A 88 15.68 -6.39 -4.38
N ALA A 89 15.96 -6.35 -5.69
CA ALA A 89 15.30 -7.22 -6.67
C ALA A 89 15.48 -8.72 -6.37
N GLN A 90 16.65 -9.11 -5.85
CA GLN A 90 16.89 -10.49 -5.42
C GLN A 90 16.04 -10.85 -4.20
N ALA A 91 15.93 -9.96 -3.21
CA ALA A 91 15.08 -10.18 -2.04
C ALA A 91 13.61 -10.39 -2.45
N PHE A 92 13.09 -9.59 -3.38
CA PHE A 92 11.76 -9.80 -3.93
C PHE A 92 11.63 -11.11 -4.71
N ALA A 93 12.63 -11.48 -5.51
CA ALA A 93 12.62 -12.77 -6.19
C ALA A 93 12.57 -13.95 -5.19
N ASP A 94 13.18 -13.81 -4.01
CA ASP A 94 13.12 -14.81 -2.95
C ASP A 94 11.78 -14.78 -2.17
N ALA A 95 11.11 -13.63 -2.12
CA ALA A 95 9.83 -13.39 -1.47
C ALA A 95 8.75 -12.79 -2.42
N PRO A 96 8.34 -13.50 -3.48
CA PRO A 96 7.40 -12.95 -4.48
C PRO A 96 5.99 -12.63 -3.94
N GLN A 97 5.67 -13.10 -2.73
CA GLN A 97 4.43 -12.82 -2.02
C GLN A 97 4.41 -11.43 -1.36
N THR A 98 5.49 -10.65 -1.43
CA THR A 98 5.52 -9.27 -0.93
C THR A 98 4.43 -8.45 -1.60
N GLN A 99 3.66 -7.72 -0.79
CA GLN A 99 2.63 -6.82 -1.28
C GLN A 99 3.27 -5.63 -1.96
N LEU A 100 2.93 -5.39 -3.23
CA LEU A 100 3.52 -4.31 -4.01
C LEU A 100 3.11 -2.93 -3.48
N ASN A 101 1.81 -2.74 -3.21
CA ASN A 101 1.22 -1.40 -3.04
C ASN A 101 1.06 -0.94 -1.59
N THR A 102 1.69 -1.59 -0.63
CA THR A 102 1.70 -1.14 0.78
C THR A 102 2.89 -1.72 1.53
N TRP A 103 3.48 -0.95 2.43
CA TRP A 103 4.68 -1.30 3.18
C TRP A 103 4.26 -1.40 4.65
N SER A 104 3.87 -2.59 5.11
CA SER A 104 3.21 -2.72 6.42
C SER A 104 4.18 -2.93 7.60
N ALA A 105 5.49 -3.06 7.34
CA ALA A 105 6.52 -3.16 8.37
C ALA A 105 7.92 -2.93 7.80
N LEU A 106 8.77 -2.19 8.52
CA LEU A 106 10.17 -1.93 8.16
C LEU A 106 11.07 -3.19 8.19
N GLU A 107 10.63 -4.28 8.83
CA GLU A 107 11.45 -5.50 9.02
C GLU A 107 11.76 -6.26 7.70
N ASP A 108 10.99 -6.03 6.63
CA ASP A 108 11.16 -6.69 5.31
C ASP A 108 11.24 -5.68 4.14
N SER A 109 11.76 -4.48 4.42
CA SER A 109 11.78 -3.37 3.44
C SER A 109 12.50 -3.71 2.14
N TYR A 110 13.57 -4.51 2.16
CA TYR A 110 14.32 -4.91 0.96
C TYR A 110 13.46 -5.60 -0.11
N ALA A 111 12.53 -6.47 0.30
CA ALA A 111 11.64 -7.13 -0.65
C ALA A 111 10.61 -6.13 -1.22
N HIS A 112 10.18 -5.13 -0.43
CA HIS A 112 9.31 -4.06 -0.91
C HIS A 112 10.02 -3.14 -1.91
N TYR A 113 11.26 -2.73 -1.62
CA TYR A 113 12.14 -2.04 -2.58
C TYR A 113 12.28 -2.85 -3.87
N GLY A 114 12.52 -4.17 -3.76
CA GLY A 114 12.66 -5.05 -4.92
C GLY A 114 11.41 -5.18 -5.78
N ALA A 115 10.24 -5.31 -5.15
CA ALA A 115 8.95 -5.38 -5.83
C ALA A 115 8.67 -4.08 -6.59
N SER A 116 8.85 -2.96 -5.91
CA SER A 116 8.66 -1.60 -6.41
C SER A 116 9.60 -1.28 -7.58
N PHE A 117 10.89 -1.54 -7.41
CA PHE A 117 11.90 -1.43 -8.45
C PHE A 117 11.54 -2.27 -9.68
N GLN A 118 11.18 -3.54 -9.47
CA GLN A 118 10.88 -4.45 -10.58
C GLN A 118 9.59 -4.06 -11.31
N PHE A 119 8.60 -3.49 -10.62
CA PHE A 119 7.40 -2.92 -11.25
C PHE A 119 7.75 -1.67 -12.07
N ALA A 120 8.48 -0.71 -11.51
CA ALA A 120 8.91 0.50 -12.21
C ALA A 120 9.77 0.15 -13.44
N ALA A 121 10.71 -0.79 -13.28
CA ALA A 121 11.52 -1.32 -14.37
C ALA A 121 10.67 -1.95 -15.48
N TYR A 122 9.60 -2.69 -15.11
CA TYR A 122 8.68 -3.25 -16.10
C TYR A 122 7.91 -2.17 -16.84
N PHE A 123 7.34 -1.21 -16.12
CA PHE A 123 6.62 -0.07 -16.68
C PHE A 123 7.50 0.72 -17.65
N TRP A 124 8.73 1.05 -17.25
CA TRP A 124 9.72 1.69 -18.12
C TRP A 124 10.07 0.82 -19.34
N SER A 125 10.26 -0.48 -19.18
CA SER A 125 10.54 -1.38 -20.31
C SER A 125 9.41 -1.41 -21.35
N ARG A 126 8.17 -1.12 -20.92
CA ARG A 126 6.97 -1.15 -21.75
C ARG A 126 6.67 0.19 -22.42
N PHE A 127 6.87 1.30 -21.71
CA PHE A 127 6.41 2.62 -22.14
C PHE A 127 7.54 3.64 -22.30
N GLY A 128 8.78 3.25 -22.00
CA GLY A 128 9.96 4.09 -22.12
C GLY A 128 9.96 5.30 -21.19
N GLU A 129 10.83 6.26 -21.51
CA GLU A 129 11.00 7.49 -20.72
C GLU A 129 9.75 8.37 -20.74
N ASP A 130 9.01 8.41 -21.85
CA ASP A 130 7.81 9.23 -21.95
C ASP A 130 6.68 8.70 -21.07
N GLY A 131 6.51 7.37 -21.01
CA GLY A 131 5.57 6.75 -20.09
C GLY A 131 5.97 6.99 -18.64
N LEU A 132 7.23 6.77 -18.29
CA LEU A 132 7.71 6.96 -16.92
C LEU A 132 7.56 8.43 -16.46
N ARG A 133 7.83 9.39 -17.34
CA ARG A 133 7.62 10.82 -17.06
C ARG A 133 6.15 11.17 -16.85
N LEU A 134 5.25 10.57 -17.62
CA LEU A 134 3.81 10.77 -17.42
C LEU A 134 3.35 10.20 -16.07
N LEU A 135 3.91 9.06 -15.65
CA LEU A 135 3.60 8.46 -14.35
C LEU A 135 4.09 9.36 -13.21
N ALA A 136 5.36 9.77 -13.23
CA ALA A 136 5.98 10.64 -12.21
C ALA A 136 5.45 12.08 -12.16
N GLN A 137 4.51 12.45 -13.03
CA GLN A 137 3.86 13.77 -13.08
C GLN A 137 2.36 13.69 -12.85
N ASN A 138 1.85 12.49 -12.59
CA ASN A 138 0.43 12.27 -12.41
C ASN A 138 0.07 12.58 -10.95
N PRO A 139 -0.77 13.59 -10.67
CA PRO A 139 -1.10 13.99 -9.29
C PRO A 139 -2.11 13.05 -8.61
N LEU A 140 -2.21 11.81 -9.08
CA LEU A 140 -3.05 10.76 -8.51
C LEU A 140 -2.11 9.67 -8.01
N ASP A 141 -2.35 9.19 -6.81
CA ASP A 141 -1.42 8.29 -6.15
C ASP A 141 -1.75 6.80 -6.44
N ASP A 142 -0.80 5.92 -6.13
CA ASP A 142 -0.95 4.47 -6.12
C ASP A 142 -1.52 3.94 -7.47
N TRP A 143 -2.44 2.98 -7.41
CA TRP A 143 -3.07 2.40 -8.58
C TRP A 143 -3.90 3.38 -9.41
N GLU A 144 -4.39 4.48 -8.83
CA GLU A 144 -5.15 5.50 -9.56
C GLU A 144 -4.22 6.26 -10.53
N GLY A 145 -3.02 6.62 -10.06
CA GLY A 145 -1.94 7.18 -10.88
C GLY A 145 -1.53 6.27 -12.03
N VAL A 146 -1.29 5.00 -11.74
CA VAL A 146 -0.95 3.99 -12.77
C VAL A 146 -2.08 3.85 -13.80
N ALA A 147 -3.33 3.70 -13.35
CA ALA A 147 -4.48 3.52 -14.23
C ALA A 147 -4.68 4.71 -15.18
N GLN A 148 -4.63 5.92 -14.64
CA GLN A 148 -4.79 7.15 -15.42
C GLN A 148 -3.63 7.35 -16.41
N THR A 149 -2.40 6.96 -16.04
CA THR A 149 -1.26 7.01 -16.95
C THR A 149 -1.40 6.02 -18.10
N LEU A 150 -1.76 4.76 -17.82
CA LEU A 150 -2.02 3.75 -18.84
C LEU A 150 -3.11 4.19 -19.83
N LYS A 151 -4.17 4.80 -19.31
CA LYS A 151 -5.24 5.38 -20.14
C LYS A 151 -4.74 6.52 -21.02
N THR A 152 -3.92 7.42 -20.46
CA THR A 152 -3.33 8.55 -21.20
C THR A 152 -2.41 8.07 -22.33
N LEU A 153 -1.67 6.99 -22.10
CA LEU A 153 -0.83 6.32 -23.09
C LEU A 153 -1.63 5.56 -24.17
N ASN A 154 -2.96 5.40 -24.00
CA ASN A 154 -3.79 4.47 -24.77
C ASN A 154 -3.19 3.05 -24.77
N ALA A 155 -2.66 2.64 -23.61
CA ALA A 155 -1.99 1.36 -23.46
C ALA A 155 -3.01 0.21 -23.56
N VAL A 156 -2.65 -0.82 -24.32
CA VAL A 156 -3.46 -2.02 -24.51
C VAL A 156 -2.64 -3.27 -24.25
N ASP A 157 -3.30 -4.31 -23.78
CA ASP A 157 -2.74 -5.64 -23.61
C ASP A 157 -2.29 -6.20 -24.98
N PRO A 158 -0.99 -6.52 -25.17
CA PRO A 158 -0.48 -7.00 -26.45
C PRO A 158 -1.04 -8.37 -26.88
N VAL A 159 -1.64 -9.15 -25.97
CA VAL A 159 -2.24 -10.45 -26.27
C VAL A 159 -3.72 -10.28 -26.62
N THR A 160 -4.46 -9.49 -25.85
CA THR A 160 -5.93 -9.38 -26.01
C THR A 160 -6.37 -8.17 -26.85
N GLY A 161 -5.51 -7.17 -27.02
CA GLY A 161 -5.80 -5.90 -27.69
C GLY A 161 -6.79 -5.01 -26.93
N LYS A 162 -7.08 -5.33 -25.67
CA LYS A 162 -8.00 -4.56 -24.82
C LYS A 162 -7.25 -3.50 -24.02
N GLU A 163 -7.94 -2.41 -23.69
CA GLU A 163 -7.44 -1.42 -22.73
C GLU A 163 -7.13 -2.08 -21.38
N TYR A 164 -6.07 -1.62 -20.73
CA TYR A 164 -5.70 -2.12 -19.41
C TYR A 164 -6.68 -1.64 -18.33
N THR A 165 -7.01 -2.58 -17.45
CA THR A 165 -7.32 -2.32 -16.04
C THR A 165 -6.07 -2.55 -15.20
N ILE A 166 -6.05 -2.06 -13.96
CA ILE A 166 -4.96 -2.34 -13.01
C ILE A 166 -4.75 -3.84 -12.81
N ASP A 167 -5.83 -4.62 -12.69
CA ASP A 167 -5.78 -6.09 -12.55
C ASP A 167 -5.08 -6.75 -13.73
N THR A 168 -5.39 -6.33 -14.95
CA THR A 168 -4.81 -6.92 -16.16
C THR A 168 -3.35 -6.51 -16.36
N PHE A 169 -2.97 -5.30 -15.96
CA PHE A 169 -1.58 -4.86 -16.05
C PHE A 169 -0.72 -5.54 -14.96
N PHE A 170 -1.26 -5.69 -13.75
CA PHE A 170 -0.63 -6.49 -12.69
C PHE A 170 -0.51 -7.98 -13.08
N ALA A 171 -1.55 -8.55 -13.70
CA ALA A 171 -1.49 -9.92 -14.21
C ALA A 171 -0.39 -10.10 -15.25
N GLU A 172 -0.27 -9.15 -16.15
CA GLU A 172 0.83 -9.11 -17.10
C GLU A 172 2.20 -9.01 -16.41
N TRP A 173 2.37 -8.12 -15.43
CA TRP A 173 3.63 -7.95 -14.71
C TRP A 173 4.05 -9.23 -13.96
N THR A 174 3.11 -9.90 -13.29
CA THR A 174 3.40 -11.18 -12.62
C THR A 174 3.82 -12.28 -13.61
N ALA A 175 3.23 -12.32 -14.81
CA ALA A 175 3.70 -13.20 -15.88
C ALA A 175 5.09 -12.79 -16.39
N ALA A 176 5.34 -11.49 -16.55
CA ALA A 176 6.64 -10.96 -16.97
C ALA A 176 7.76 -11.35 -16.00
N ASN A 177 7.49 -11.43 -14.69
CA ASN A 177 8.49 -11.78 -13.68
C ASN A 177 9.06 -13.19 -13.82
N VAL A 178 8.32 -14.13 -14.44
CA VAL A 178 8.84 -15.47 -14.77
C VAL A 178 9.37 -15.60 -16.19
N ILE A 179 8.84 -14.81 -17.12
CA ILE A 179 9.30 -14.76 -18.52
C ILE A 179 10.66 -14.06 -18.62
N LEU A 180 10.85 -12.98 -17.85
CA LEU A 180 11.97 -12.06 -17.91
C LEU A 180 12.21 -11.55 -19.34
N SER A 181 13.39 -11.81 -19.91
CA SER A 181 13.71 -11.46 -21.29
C SER A 181 13.59 -12.68 -22.20
N ALA A 182 12.59 -12.67 -23.08
CA ALA A 182 12.35 -13.71 -24.08
C ALA A 182 11.89 -13.07 -25.41
N PRO A 183 12.75 -12.97 -26.44
CA PRO A 183 12.40 -12.32 -27.69
C PRO A 183 11.13 -12.89 -28.33
N GLY A 184 10.18 -12.01 -28.66
CA GLY A 184 8.91 -12.38 -29.28
C GLY A 184 7.87 -12.99 -28.34
N ALA A 185 8.21 -13.19 -27.06
CA ALA A 185 7.23 -13.60 -26.06
C ALA A 185 6.38 -12.39 -25.64
N PRO A 186 5.05 -12.56 -25.50
CA PRO A 186 4.23 -11.53 -24.91
C PRO A 186 4.72 -11.23 -23.48
N TYR A 187 4.59 -9.96 -23.08
CA TYR A 187 4.90 -9.47 -21.74
C TYR A 187 6.37 -9.54 -21.31
N ALA A 188 7.29 -10.05 -22.13
CA ALA A 188 8.71 -10.02 -21.81
C ALA A 188 9.21 -8.58 -21.61
N TYR A 189 10.16 -8.41 -20.68
CA TYR A 189 10.89 -7.16 -20.52
C TYR A 189 11.64 -6.84 -21.82
N ALA A 190 11.55 -5.58 -22.25
CA ALA A 190 12.46 -5.06 -23.28
C ALA A 190 13.92 -5.14 -22.79
N PRO A 191 14.92 -5.06 -23.69
CA PRO A 191 16.33 -5.10 -23.27
C PRO A 191 16.65 -4.06 -22.19
N MET A 192 17.06 -4.53 -21.01
CA MET A 192 17.43 -3.70 -19.85
C MET A 192 18.97 -3.62 -19.72
N PRO A 193 19.53 -2.55 -19.12
CA PRO A 193 20.96 -2.46 -18.82
C PRO A 193 21.42 -3.37 -17.67
N PHE A 194 20.48 -4.01 -16.98
CA PHE A 194 20.70 -4.93 -15.85
C PHE A 194 19.93 -6.24 -16.04
N LYS A 195 20.21 -7.23 -15.17
CA LYS A 195 19.60 -8.56 -15.24
C LYS A 195 18.83 -8.88 -13.98
N LEU A 196 17.54 -9.12 -14.16
CA LEU A 196 16.63 -9.61 -13.12
C LEU A 196 16.69 -11.14 -13.03
N LYS A 197 16.30 -11.70 -11.89
CA LYS A 197 16.18 -13.15 -11.68
C LYS A 197 14.71 -13.53 -11.57
N ARG A 198 14.42 -14.81 -11.85
CA ARG A 198 13.06 -15.33 -11.69
C ARG A 198 12.73 -15.43 -10.21
N PRO A 199 11.45 -15.28 -9.84
CA PRO A 199 11.02 -15.53 -8.47
C PRO A 199 11.19 -17.00 -8.09
N THR A 200 11.23 -17.26 -6.80
CA THR A 200 11.24 -18.60 -6.21
C THR A 200 9.97 -19.34 -6.61
N LEU A 201 10.15 -20.52 -7.20
CA LEU A 201 9.07 -21.39 -7.67
C LEU A 201 8.89 -22.57 -6.70
N GLN A 202 7.67 -22.77 -6.20
CA GLN A 202 7.36 -23.96 -5.41
C GLN A 202 6.82 -25.09 -6.31
N PRO A 203 7.15 -26.37 -6.08
CA PRO A 203 6.56 -27.46 -6.87
C PRO A 203 5.05 -27.56 -6.66
N ALA A 204 4.26 -27.55 -7.74
CA ALA A 204 2.81 -27.74 -7.64
C ALA A 204 2.47 -29.19 -7.26
N LYS A 205 1.48 -29.36 -6.39
CA LYS A 205 1.04 -30.69 -5.94
C LYS A 205 -0.15 -31.19 -6.75
N VAL A 206 -0.01 -32.37 -7.35
CA VAL A 206 -1.04 -33.01 -8.17
C VAL A 206 -1.86 -33.99 -7.32
N GLY A 207 -3.17 -34.08 -7.57
CA GLY A 207 -4.05 -35.12 -7.03
C GLY A 207 -4.65 -34.86 -5.65
N SER A 208 -4.27 -33.76 -4.98
CA SER A 208 -4.85 -33.35 -3.68
C SER A 208 -5.19 -31.86 -3.68
N VAL A 209 -6.20 -31.48 -2.92
CA VAL A 209 -6.56 -30.07 -2.71
C VAL A 209 -5.50 -29.41 -1.83
N GLN A 210 -5.02 -28.25 -2.27
CA GLN A 210 -4.04 -27.44 -1.55
C GLN A 210 -4.67 -26.10 -1.17
N LYS A 211 -4.44 -25.68 0.08
CA LYS A 211 -4.82 -24.33 0.53
C LYS A 211 -3.76 -23.32 0.12
N LEU A 212 -4.21 -22.10 -0.15
CA LEU A 212 -3.37 -20.94 -0.43
C LEU A 212 -3.71 -19.82 0.56
N SER A 213 -2.67 -19.11 0.99
CA SER A 213 -2.76 -17.79 1.62
C SER A 213 -2.08 -16.83 0.67
N LEU A 214 -2.81 -15.85 0.17
CA LEU A 214 -2.38 -14.94 -0.89
C LEU A 214 -2.37 -13.52 -0.33
N THR A 215 -1.18 -12.94 -0.22
CA THR A 215 -1.04 -11.52 0.08
C THR A 215 -1.70 -10.70 -1.04
N PRO A 216 -2.49 -9.66 -0.72
CA PRO A 216 -2.96 -8.70 -1.73
C PRO A 216 -1.78 -8.16 -2.54
N TRP A 217 -1.94 -8.04 -3.86
CA TRP A 217 -0.93 -7.51 -4.78
C TRP A 217 0.46 -8.16 -4.68
N GLY A 218 0.54 -9.39 -4.14
CA GLY A 218 1.70 -10.29 -4.21
C GLY A 218 1.40 -11.48 -5.13
N ALA A 219 2.39 -12.34 -5.38
CA ALA A 219 2.22 -13.49 -6.27
C ALA A 219 2.83 -14.79 -5.69
N ALA A 220 2.05 -15.88 -5.78
CA ALA A 220 2.51 -17.23 -5.54
C ALA A 220 2.77 -17.95 -6.88
N TYR A 221 4.00 -18.44 -7.05
CA TYR A 221 4.44 -19.13 -8.27
C TYR A 221 4.65 -20.62 -8.03
N LEU A 222 3.91 -21.47 -8.75
CA LEU A 222 4.03 -22.92 -8.64
C LEU A 222 4.47 -23.55 -9.97
N SER A 223 5.52 -24.38 -9.97
CA SER A 223 6.04 -25.01 -11.18
C SER A 223 5.56 -26.46 -11.38
N ILE A 224 5.37 -26.83 -12.64
CA ILE A 224 5.02 -28.19 -13.09
C ILE A 224 5.93 -28.53 -14.26
N THR A 225 6.70 -29.61 -14.11
CA THR A 225 7.70 -30.05 -15.10
C THR A 225 7.47 -31.47 -15.62
N HIS A 226 6.50 -32.20 -15.05
CA HIS A 226 6.19 -33.56 -15.48
C HIS A 226 5.30 -33.51 -16.73
N PRO A 227 5.68 -34.18 -17.84
CA PRO A 227 4.85 -34.19 -19.04
C PRO A 227 3.46 -34.78 -18.78
N GLY A 228 2.44 -34.16 -19.35
CA GLY A 228 1.04 -34.58 -19.17
C GLY A 228 0.06 -33.44 -19.41
N ARG A 229 -1.23 -33.79 -19.41
CA ARG A 229 -2.33 -32.81 -19.52
C ARG A 229 -2.95 -32.59 -18.16
N TYR A 230 -3.18 -31.32 -17.82
CA TYR A 230 -3.63 -30.94 -16.48
C TYR A 230 -4.90 -30.09 -16.55
N GLN A 231 -5.74 -30.24 -15.53
CA GLN A 231 -6.83 -29.33 -15.21
C GLN A 231 -6.60 -28.73 -13.82
N LEU A 232 -6.65 -27.40 -13.74
CA LEU A 232 -6.68 -26.65 -12.51
C LEU A 232 -8.13 -26.23 -12.21
N ASP A 233 -8.58 -26.52 -10.99
CA ASP A 233 -9.78 -25.93 -10.40
C ASP A 233 -9.35 -25.09 -9.20
N PHE A 234 -9.64 -23.78 -9.19
CA PHE A 234 -9.37 -22.85 -8.09
C PHE A 234 -10.69 -22.32 -7.49
N SER A 235 -10.70 -22.13 -6.17
CA SER A 235 -11.78 -21.52 -5.43
C SER A 235 -11.21 -20.62 -4.33
N GLY A 236 -11.50 -19.32 -4.40
CA GLY A 236 -11.17 -18.33 -3.39
C GLY A 236 -12.37 -17.96 -2.53
N ASP A 237 -12.09 -17.49 -1.31
CA ASP A 237 -13.09 -16.98 -0.39
C ASP A 237 -13.78 -15.73 -0.96
N LEU A 238 -15.09 -15.60 -0.69
CA LEU A 238 -15.87 -14.47 -1.23
C LEU A 238 -15.55 -13.15 -0.56
N ILE A 239 -15.05 -13.21 0.68
CA ILE A 239 -14.85 -12.07 1.55
C ILE A 239 -13.49 -12.21 2.23
N THR A 240 -12.77 -11.09 2.31
CA THR A 240 -11.60 -10.92 3.17
C THR A 240 -11.84 -9.76 4.13
N GLN A 241 -10.97 -9.60 5.12
CA GLN A 241 -11.04 -8.51 6.10
C GLN A 241 -10.32 -7.26 5.60
N LEU A 242 -10.84 -6.08 5.95
CA LEU A 242 -10.12 -4.81 5.78
C LEU A 242 -9.02 -4.65 6.84
N LEU A 243 -9.34 -5.02 8.08
CA LEU A 243 -8.56 -4.79 9.30
C LEU A 243 -8.38 -6.09 10.10
N PRO A 244 -7.29 -6.23 10.87
CA PRO A 244 -6.88 -7.49 11.53
C PRO A 244 -7.63 -7.77 12.84
N PHE A 245 -8.96 -7.59 12.87
CA PHE A 245 -9.78 -7.96 14.01
C PHE A 245 -11.17 -8.46 13.58
N GLU A 246 -11.73 -9.39 14.35
CA GLU A 246 -13.07 -9.92 14.08
C GLU A 246 -14.15 -8.90 14.46
N THR A 247 -15.17 -8.77 13.61
CA THR A 247 -16.38 -7.98 13.89
C THR A 247 -17.60 -8.76 13.45
N GLU A 248 -18.62 -8.87 14.31
CA GLU A 248 -19.77 -9.73 14.02
C GLU A 248 -20.60 -9.22 12.82
N THR A 249 -20.97 -7.93 12.78
CA THR A 249 -21.64 -7.29 11.63
C THR A 249 -21.68 -5.75 11.67
N ASN A 250 -21.09 -5.11 12.68
CA ASN A 250 -21.28 -3.67 12.94
C ASN A 250 -20.48 -2.79 11.98
N THR A 251 -21.03 -1.63 11.64
CA THR A 251 -20.28 -0.58 10.95
C THR A 251 -19.57 0.31 11.95
N PHE A 252 -18.41 0.80 11.56
CA PHE A 252 -17.59 1.69 12.37
C PHE A 252 -16.91 2.73 11.46
N TRP A 253 -16.46 3.83 12.05
CA TRP A 253 -15.68 4.83 11.34
C TRP A 253 -14.23 4.38 11.27
N TRP A 254 -13.71 4.20 10.07
CA TRP A 254 -12.29 3.95 9.81
C TRP A 254 -11.64 5.22 9.26
N SER A 255 -10.46 5.56 9.73
CA SER A 255 -9.74 6.78 9.34
C SER A 255 -9.24 6.80 7.91
N ASN A 256 -9.44 5.70 7.18
CA ASN A 256 -8.66 5.34 6.01
C ASN A 256 -7.18 5.11 6.38
N ARG A 257 -6.38 4.74 5.38
CA ARG A 257 -4.93 4.62 5.46
C ARG A 257 -4.29 5.17 4.19
N GLY A 258 -3.08 5.70 4.30
CA GLY A 258 -2.32 6.29 3.20
C GLY A 258 -1.18 7.13 3.78
N ASP A 259 -0.25 7.50 2.93
CA ASP A 259 0.84 8.43 3.26
C ASP A 259 0.35 9.87 2.98
N ASP A 260 0.86 10.87 3.71
CA ASP A 260 0.47 12.30 3.60
C ASP A 260 -1.04 12.60 3.65
N ILE A 261 -1.82 11.79 4.38
CA ILE A 261 -3.27 12.00 4.51
C ILE A 261 -3.66 12.80 5.75
N GLU A 262 -4.72 13.58 5.62
CA GLU A 262 -5.42 14.19 6.76
C GLU A 262 -6.92 13.85 6.73
N SER A 263 -7.30 12.85 7.49
CA SER A 263 -8.69 12.42 7.62
C SER A 263 -9.36 13.10 8.81
N ARG A 264 -10.50 13.77 8.59
CA ARG A 264 -11.30 14.48 9.61
C ARG A 264 -12.74 13.95 9.68
N LEU A 265 -13.22 13.69 10.89
CA LEU A 265 -14.61 13.33 11.18
C LEU A 265 -15.18 14.32 12.17
N THR A 266 -16.04 15.24 11.71
CA THR A 266 -16.47 16.42 12.48
C THR A 266 -17.98 16.42 12.74
N ARG A 267 -18.40 16.76 13.96
CA ARG A 267 -19.83 16.95 14.32
C ARG A 267 -20.04 18.08 15.32
N ARG A 268 -21.20 18.72 15.24
CA ARG A 268 -21.64 19.77 16.16
C ARG A 268 -22.41 19.18 17.34
N PHE A 269 -22.15 19.72 18.53
CA PHE A 269 -22.85 19.40 19.76
C PHE A 269 -23.31 20.67 20.49
N ASP A 270 -24.54 20.65 21.00
CA ASP A 270 -25.08 21.71 21.84
C ASP A 270 -24.89 21.34 23.31
N LEU A 271 -23.96 22.02 23.98
CA LEU A 271 -23.66 21.82 25.40
C LEU A 271 -24.21 22.97 26.27
N ARG A 272 -25.12 23.81 25.73
CA ARG A 272 -25.62 25.01 26.44
C ARG A 272 -26.44 24.69 27.69
N THR A 273 -27.03 23.50 27.76
CA THR A 273 -28.01 23.14 28.81
C THR A 273 -27.43 22.27 29.92
N VAL A 274 -26.14 21.96 29.89
CA VAL A 274 -25.48 21.06 30.85
C VAL A 274 -24.32 21.77 31.53
N ASP A 275 -24.05 21.45 32.79
CA ASP A 275 -22.91 22.00 33.55
C ASP A 275 -21.67 21.09 33.51
N LYS A 276 -21.83 19.89 32.94
CA LYS A 276 -20.79 18.88 32.73
C LYS A 276 -21.08 18.13 31.44
N ALA A 277 -20.03 17.73 30.73
CA ALA A 277 -20.15 16.93 29.52
C ALA A 277 -18.91 16.04 29.38
N THR A 278 -19.14 14.78 29.03
CA THR A 278 -18.06 13.81 28.79
C THR A 278 -18.28 13.17 27.43
N LEU A 279 -17.29 13.27 26.54
CA LEU A 279 -17.29 12.48 25.32
C LEU A 279 -16.68 11.11 25.62
N THR A 280 -17.39 10.05 25.26
CA THR A 280 -16.85 8.69 25.30
C THR A 280 -17.03 8.00 23.96
N TYR A 281 -16.10 7.11 23.61
CA TYR A 281 -16.11 6.36 22.37
C TYR A 281 -15.25 5.11 22.52
N ARG A 282 -15.40 4.13 21.65
CA ARG A 282 -14.48 3.01 21.51
C ARG A 282 -13.47 3.30 20.42
N LEU A 283 -12.22 2.91 20.70
CA LEU A 283 -11.10 3.12 19.80
C LEU A 283 -10.24 1.87 19.69
N TRP A 284 -9.99 1.44 18.45
CA TRP A 284 -8.88 0.58 18.06
C TRP A 284 -7.98 1.37 17.10
N TYR A 285 -6.67 1.17 17.17
CA TYR A 285 -5.74 1.84 16.25
C TYR A 285 -4.44 1.06 16.10
N ASP A 286 -3.84 1.19 14.93
CA ASP A 286 -2.53 0.66 14.57
C ASP A 286 -1.95 1.65 13.55
N ILE A 287 -1.17 2.60 14.07
CA ILE A 287 -0.62 3.76 13.35
C ILE A 287 0.88 3.88 13.69
N GLU A 288 1.69 4.43 12.79
CA GLU A 288 3.14 4.48 13.01
C GLU A 288 3.49 5.22 14.32
N GLU A 289 4.32 4.60 15.15
CA GLU A 289 4.70 5.15 16.45
C GLU A 289 5.62 6.35 16.29
N ASP A 290 5.23 7.48 16.89
CA ASP A 290 5.91 8.78 16.86
C ASP A 290 6.00 9.47 15.48
N TRP A 291 5.25 9.01 14.48
CA TRP A 291 5.18 9.62 13.13
C TRP A 291 3.75 9.89 12.70
N ASP A 292 2.86 8.92 12.89
CA ASP A 292 1.42 9.07 12.67
C ASP A 292 0.70 9.48 13.96
N PHE A 293 -0.31 10.36 13.81
CA PHE A 293 -1.03 10.92 14.95
C PHE A 293 -2.55 10.97 14.77
N GLY A 294 -3.24 10.42 15.77
CA GLY A 294 -4.68 10.53 15.95
C GLY A 294 -5.07 11.58 16.99
N PHE A 295 -6.00 12.48 16.69
CA PHE A 295 -6.43 13.53 17.60
C PHE A 295 -7.93 13.50 17.86
N VAL A 296 -8.32 13.87 19.08
CA VAL A 296 -9.65 14.41 19.35
C VAL A 296 -9.51 15.90 19.58
N GLN A 297 -10.25 16.71 18.83
CA GLN A 297 -10.13 18.16 18.86
C GLN A 297 -11.50 18.79 19.09
N VAL A 298 -11.49 19.99 19.68
CA VAL A 298 -12.68 20.83 19.83
C VAL A 298 -12.45 22.21 19.24
N SER A 299 -13.51 22.75 18.63
CA SER A 299 -13.58 24.14 18.20
C SER A 299 -14.78 24.82 18.85
N SER A 300 -14.54 26.03 19.38
CA SER A 300 -15.56 26.92 19.94
C SER A 300 -15.77 28.18 19.07
N ASP A 301 -15.22 28.20 17.86
CA ASP A 301 -15.20 29.36 16.96
C ASP A 301 -15.59 29.03 15.53
N GLU A 302 -16.50 28.07 15.36
CA GLU A 302 -17.03 27.61 14.07
C GLU A 302 -15.96 26.97 13.17
N GLY A 303 -15.01 26.25 13.77
CA GLY A 303 -14.00 25.46 13.05
C GLY A 303 -12.77 26.25 12.61
N LYS A 304 -12.61 27.50 13.05
CA LYS A 304 -11.46 28.35 12.70
C LYS A 304 -10.20 27.94 13.45
N THR A 305 -10.34 27.55 14.72
CA THR A 305 -9.26 27.00 15.54
C THR A 305 -9.70 25.71 16.20
N TRP A 306 -8.74 24.80 16.37
CA TRP A 306 -8.94 23.47 16.93
C TRP A 306 -7.96 23.25 18.08
N THR A 307 -8.48 22.84 19.23
CA THR A 307 -7.69 22.51 20.41
C THR A 307 -7.68 20.99 20.61
N PRO A 308 -6.51 20.31 20.55
CA PRO A 308 -6.40 18.90 20.89
C PRO A 308 -6.76 18.65 22.36
N LEU A 309 -7.56 17.61 22.58
CA LEU A 309 -8.07 17.23 23.89
C LEU A 309 -7.35 16.01 24.41
N ARG A 310 -7.10 16.01 25.73
CA ARG A 310 -6.59 14.83 26.42
C ARG A 310 -7.69 13.79 26.51
N ALA A 311 -7.39 12.59 26.05
CA ALA A 311 -8.20 11.40 26.28
C ALA A 311 -7.50 10.42 27.24
N THR A 312 -8.00 9.20 27.34
CA THR A 312 -7.48 8.21 28.30
C THR A 312 -6.10 7.71 27.90
N ARG A 313 -5.89 7.42 26.61
CA ARG A 313 -4.61 6.91 26.07
C ARG A 313 -3.82 7.91 25.20
N THR A 314 -4.21 9.19 25.13
CA THR A 314 -3.40 10.19 24.41
C THR A 314 -2.08 10.47 25.11
N GLN A 315 -1.03 10.67 24.32
CA GLN A 315 0.29 11.13 24.72
C GLN A 315 0.39 12.65 24.54
N PRO A 316 1.19 13.37 25.36
CA PRO A 316 1.43 14.80 25.17
C PRO A 316 2.26 15.07 23.90
N ALA A 317 2.41 16.36 23.56
CA ALA A 317 3.26 16.78 22.45
C ALA A 317 4.70 16.23 22.57
N SER A 318 5.28 15.90 21.42
CA SER A 318 6.66 15.45 21.22
C SER A 318 7.33 16.31 20.14
N ASP A 319 8.61 16.05 19.84
CA ASP A 319 9.30 16.76 18.74
C ASP A 319 8.64 16.46 17.38
N ASN A 320 8.15 15.24 17.18
CA ASN A 320 7.44 14.80 15.97
C ASN A 320 5.92 15.13 15.98
N ASN A 321 5.36 15.46 17.15
CA ASN A 321 3.99 15.97 17.27
C ASN A 321 3.96 17.25 18.12
N PRO A 322 4.22 18.41 17.50
CA PRO A 322 4.15 19.69 18.19
C PRO A 322 2.72 20.15 18.47
N TYR A 323 1.70 19.43 17.97
CA TYR A 323 0.31 19.89 17.95
C TYR A 323 -0.43 19.69 19.26
N GLY A 324 -0.05 18.71 20.09
CA GLY A 324 -0.63 18.51 21.42
C GLY A 324 -0.94 17.06 21.76
N GLN A 325 -2.07 16.84 22.43
CA GLN A 325 -2.51 15.52 22.88
C GLN A 325 -2.93 14.65 21.69
N ALA A 326 -2.27 13.50 21.49
CA ALA A 326 -2.54 12.60 20.36
C ALA A 326 -2.39 11.11 20.71
N TYR A 327 -3.02 10.24 19.94
CA TYR A 327 -2.72 8.82 19.84
C TYR A 327 -1.59 8.61 18.85
N THR A 328 -0.72 7.63 19.13
CA THR A 328 0.32 7.13 18.21
C THR A 328 0.66 5.69 18.62
N GLY A 329 1.19 4.88 17.70
CA GLY A 329 1.48 3.46 17.90
C GLY A 329 0.24 2.56 17.79
N GLN A 330 0.15 1.53 18.63
CA GLN A 330 -0.91 0.51 18.56
C GLN A 330 -1.76 0.44 19.82
N GLY A 331 -3.06 0.12 19.65
CA GLY A 331 -4.00 -0.05 20.74
C GLY A 331 -5.20 -0.91 20.35
N ASN A 332 -5.40 -2.00 21.10
CA ASN A 332 -6.62 -2.80 21.02
C ASN A 332 -7.87 -1.98 21.37
N TRP A 333 -9.04 -2.50 20.99
CA TRP A 333 -10.35 -1.93 21.32
C TRP A 333 -10.47 -1.61 22.81
N ALA A 334 -10.65 -0.34 23.14
CA ALA A 334 -10.94 0.12 24.49
C ALA A 334 -11.83 1.36 24.48
N LYS A 335 -12.49 1.63 25.61
CA LYS A 335 -13.30 2.83 25.81
C LYS A 335 -12.40 4.02 26.18
N GLU A 336 -12.51 5.09 25.42
CA GLU A 336 -11.87 6.39 25.66
C GLU A 336 -12.85 7.36 26.34
N GLN A 337 -12.28 8.34 27.03
CA GLN A 337 -13.02 9.40 27.70
C GLN A 337 -12.29 10.73 27.54
N VAL A 338 -13.04 11.78 27.24
CA VAL A 338 -12.56 13.16 27.08
C VAL A 338 -13.47 14.08 27.88
N ASP A 339 -12.89 14.93 28.72
CA ASP A 339 -13.63 15.94 29.49
C ASP A 339 -13.99 17.13 28.59
N LEU A 340 -15.29 17.33 28.36
CA LEU A 340 -15.84 18.48 27.64
C LEU A 340 -16.43 19.55 28.57
N THR A 341 -16.35 19.35 29.90
CA THR A 341 -16.87 20.30 30.90
C THR A 341 -16.39 21.74 30.68
N PRO A 342 -15.11 22.00 30.29
CA PRO A 342 -14.65 23.37 30.03
C PRO A 342 -15.39 24.10 28.89
N TYR A 343 -16.12 23.38 28.03
CA TYR A 343 -16.80 23.91 26.85
C TYR A 343 -18.34 23.92 26.98
N THR A 344 -18.84 23.60 28.18
CA THR A 344 -20.27 23.66 28.50
C THR A 344 -20.78 25.11 28.51
N GLY A 345 -22.09 25.29 28.31
CA GLY A 345 -22.68 26.63 28.14
C GLY A 345 -22.59 27.20 26.72
N SER A 346 -22.02 26.46 25.77
CA SER A 346 -21.91 26.84 24.36
C SER A 346 -22.18 25.68 23.39
N GLU A 347 -22.32 25.99 22.10
CA GLU A 347 -22.25 24.99 21.03
C GLU A 347 -20.78 24.82 20.61
N VAL A 348 -20.38 23.58 20.35
CA VAL A 348 -19.01 23.24 19.93
C VAL A 348 -19.01 22.32 18.72
N LEU A 349 -17.90 22.32 17.99
CA LEU A 349 -17.56 21.25 17.05
C LEU A 349 -16.56 20.31 17.72
N ILE A 350 -16.77 19.02 17.57
CA ILE A 350 -15.81 17.97 17.93
C ILE A 350 -15.33 17.31 16.65
N ARG A 351 -14.03 17.02 16.58
CA ARG A 351 -13.39 16.38 15.43
C ARG A 351 -12.49 15.24 15.89
N PHE A 352 -12.60 14.10 15.22
CA PHE A 352 -11.55 13.09 15.19
C PHE A 352 -10.68 13.36 13.96
N ALA A 353 -9.38 13.53 14.15
CA ALA A 353 -8.43 13.77 13.06
C ALA A 353 -7.37 12.67 13.05
N TYR A 354 -6.95 12.22 11.88
CA TYR A 354 -5.83 11.31 11.68
C TYR A 354 -4.89 11.93 10.66
N LEU A 355 -3.63 12.11 11.04
CA LEU A 355 -2.58 12.71 10.24
C LEU A 355 -1.44 11.70 10.12
N THR A 356 -0.96 11.47 8.90
CA THR A 356 0.22 10.65 8.62
C THR A 356 1.34 11.52 8.06
N ASP A 357 2.58 11.07 8.20
CA ASP A 357 3.71 11.68 7.51
C ASP A 357 3.86 11.10 6.09
N ALA A 358 4.98 11.40 5.44
CA ALA A 358 5.21 11.14 4.02
C ALA A 358 5.45 9.67 3.67
N ALA A 359 5.61 8.79 4.65
CA ALA A 359 5.88 7.38 4.37
C ALA A 359 5.46 6.44 5.51
N LEU A 360 5.22 5.17 5.16
CA LEU A 360 4.91 4.08 6.10
C LEU A 360 3.61 4.28 6.89
N ASN A 361 2.47 4.14 6.21
CA ASN A 361 1.20 3.99 6.91
C ASN A 361 0.90 2.55 7.39
N LEU A 362 0.34 2.44 8.59
CA LEU A 362 -0.23 1.19 9.12
C LEU A 362 -1.75 1.10 8.85
N ASN A 363 -2.50 0.35 9.66
CA ASN A 363 -3.93 0.08 9.40
C ASN A 363 -4.86 1.25 9.76
N GLY A 364 -4.36 2.31 10.40
CA GLY A 364 -5.13 3.50 10.75
C GLY A 364 -5.87 3.36 12.09
N MET A 365 -6.94 4.14 12.24
CA MET A 365 -7.76 4.24 13.45
C MET A 365 -9.21 3.84 13.17
N VAL A 366 -9.86 3.29 14.20
CA VAL A 366 -11.24 2.85 14.13
C VAL A 366 -12.02 3.32 15.35
N ILE A 367 -13.14 3.99 15.10
CA ILE A 367 -13.99 4.59 16.13
C ILE A 367 -15.41 4.03 16.05
N ASP A 368 -15.95 3.69 17.22
CA ASP A 368 -17.30 3.16 17.38
C ASP A 368 -17.90 3.62 18.73
N GLU A 369 -19.19 3.36 18.99
CA GLU A 369 -19.91 3.62 20.25
C GLU A 369 -19.68 5.04 20.82
N ILE A 370 -19.96 6.08 20.01
CA ILE A 370 -19.72 7.49 20.36
C ILE A 370 -20.89 8.05 21.18
N GLU A 371 -20.59 8.57 22.37
CA GLU A 371 -21.60 9.03 23.33
C GLU A 371 -21.22 10.36 23.98
N ILE A 372 -22.23 11.21 24.23
CA ILE A 372 -22.17 12.30 25.21
C ILE A 372 -23.39 12.15 26.12
N PRO A 373 -23.28 11.34 27.20
CA PRO A 373 -24.43 10.95 28.01
C PRO A 373 -25.20 12.12 28.63
N GLU A 374 -24.51 13.21 28.99
CA GLU A 374 -25.13 14.36 29.66
C GLU A 374 -26.13 15.12 28.77
N ILE A 375 -26.01 15.02 27.45
CA ILE A 375 -26.98 15.55 26.47
C ILE A 375 -27.82 14.44 25.81
N GLY A 376 -27.65 13.18 26.23
CA GLY A 376 -28.35 12.02 25.68
C GLY A 376 -27.93 11.65 24.24
N PHE A 377 -26.75 12.08 23.79
CA PHE A 377 -26.22 11.69 22.48
C PHE A 377 -25.62 10.29 22.54
N VAL A 378 -26.02 9.43 21.61
CA VAL A 378 -25.52 8.07 21.40
C VAL A 378 -25.47 7.83 19.89
N ASP A 379 -24.38 7.24 19.42
CA ASP A 379 -24.14 6.87 18.04
C ASP A 379 -23.29 5.60 17.99
N ASP A 380 -23.93 4.48 17.64
CA ASP A 380 -23.29 3.18 17.42
C ASP A 380 -22.80 3.01 15.98
N VAL A 381 -22.77 4.10 15.20
CA VAL A 381 -22.25 4.13 13.83
C VAL A 381 -23.02 3.24 12.85
N GLU A 382 -24.20 2.72 13.21
CA GLU A 382 -25.03 1.89 12.31
C GLU A 382 -25.93 2.73 11.37
N ASP A 383 -26.11 4.02 11.67
CA ASP A 383 -26.86 4.96 10.83
C ASP A 383 -25.92 5.89 10.05
N ALA A 384 -25.88 5.74 8.73
CA ALA A 384 -25.12 6.61 7.83
C ALA A 384 -25.55 8.11 7.89
N ASN A 385 -26.73 8.42 8.43
CA ASN A 385 -27.20 9.80 8.64
C ASN A 385 -26.92 10.35 10.04
N SER A 386 -25.91 9.76 10.68
CA SER A 386 -25.05 10.28 11.73
C SER A 386 -25.10 11.76 12.09
N GLY A 387 -25.09 12.64 11.09
CA GLY A 387 -24.79 14.07 11.25
C GLY A 387 -23.29 14.38 11.37
N TRP A 388 -22.43 13.36 11.24
CA TRP A 388 -21.00 13.53 11.04
C TRP A 388 -20.70 14.01 9.62
N ILE A 389 -19.73 14.91 9.51
CA ILE A 389 -19.11 15.32 8.26
C ILE A 389 -17.79 14.58 8.18
N ALA A 390 -17.72 13.60 7.28
CA ALA A 390 -16.53 12.81 7.02
C ALA A 390 -15.74 13.39 5.84
N GLU A 391 -14.46 13.65 6.08
CA GLU A 391 -13.46 14.04 5.09
C GLU A 391 -12.32 13.02 5.24
N GLY A 392 -12.20 12.05 4.34
CA GLY A 392 -11.22 10.96 4.46
C GLY A 392 -11.63 9.78 5.36
N TRP A 393 -12.38 10.01 6.44
CA TRP A 393 -12.98 8.90 7.22
C TRP A 393 -14.06 8.18 6.41
N VAL A 394 -14.14 6.87 6.57
CA VAL A 394 -15.09 6.01 5.84
C VAL A 394 -15.82 5.10 6.82
N GLN A 395 -17.14 5.00 6.67
CA GLN A 395 -17.94 4.03 7.39
C GLN A 395 -17.80 2.65 6.73
N VAL A 396 -17.30 1.67 7.47
CA VAL A 396 -16.99 0.32 6.95
C VAL A 396 -17.44 -0.77 7.93
N ASN A 397 -17.59 -2.01 7.45
CA ASN A 397 -18.05 -3.16 8.25
C ASN A 397 -17.01 -4.29 8.33
N ASN A 398 -15.75 -3.97 8.07
CA ASN A 398 -14.61 -4.89 7.95
C ASN A 398 -14.67 -5.96 6.84
N HIS A 399 -15.63 -5.94 5.92
CA HIS A 399 -15.74 -6.96 4.88
C HIS A 399 -15.45 -6.39 3.48
N LEU A 400 -14.44 -6.95 2.82
CA LEU A 400 -14.08 -6.60 1.45
C LEU A 400 -14.32 -7.79 0.51
N PRO A 401 -14.75 -7.55 -0.74
CA PRO A 401 -14.90 -8.61 -1.72
C PRO A 401 -13.55 -9.26 -2.04
N GLY A 402 -13.48 -10.59 -1.98
CA GLY A 402 -12.31 -11.35 -2.40
C GLY A 402 -12.13 -11.25 -3.92
N ARG A 403 -10.97 -10.77 -4.36
CA ARG A 403 -10.59 -10.67 -5.78
C ARG A 403 -9.32 -11.47 -6.02
N TYR A 404 -9.31 -12.26 -7.09
CA TYR A 404 -8.21 -13.20 -7.37
C TYR A 404 -7.80 -13.14 -8.84
N LEU A 405 -6.51 -13.32 -9.05
CA LEU A 405 -5.93 -13.62 -10.35
C LEU A 405 -5.44 -15.06 -10.35
N VAL A 406 -5.80 -15.81 -11.39
CA VAL A 406 -5.26 -17.14 -11.66
C VAL A 406 -4.88 -17.26 -13.13
N GLN A 407 -3.63 -17.59 -13.39
CA GLN A 407 -3.12 -17.78 -14.75
C GLN A 407 -1.97 -18.79 -14.76
N ALA A 408 -1.50 -19.14 -15.96
CA ALA A 408 -0.30 -19.93 -16.12
C ALA A 408 0.60 -19.38 -17.23
N VAL A 409 1.89 -19.66 -17.12
CA VAL A 409 2.87 -19.40 -18.18
C VAL A 409 3.48 -20.73 -18.60
N ALA A 410 3.28 -21.10 -19.86
CA ALA A 410 3.93 -22.26 -20.47
C ALA A 410 5.29 -21.85 -21.01
N MET A 411 6.34 -22.22 -20.27
CA MET A 411 7.74 -21.90 -20.57
C MET A 411 8.25 -22.77 -21.71
N GLY A 412 8.90 -22.16 -22.69
CA GLY A 412 9.48 -22.83 -23.87
C GLY A 412 10.46 -21.89 -24.57
N GLN A 413 10.76 -22.13 -25.86
CA GLN A 413 11.56 -21.18 -26.65
C GLN A 413 10.89 -19.81 -26.74
N THR A 414 9.56 -19.80 -26.85
CA THR A 414 8.73 -18.60 -26.72
C THR A 414 7.68 -18.88 -25.65
N PRO A 415 7.86 -18.37 -24.43
CA PRO A 415 6.86 -18.48 -23.37
C PRO A 415 5.50 -17.97 -23.82
N THR A 416 4.43 -18.64 -23.38
CA THR A 416 3.05 -18.25 -23.68
C THR A 416 2.23 -18.15 -22.41
N VAL A 417 1.43 -17.11 -22.29
CA VAL A 417 0.50 -16.95 -21.17
C VAL A 417 -0.81 -17.63 -21.49
N ILE A 418 -1.30 -18.42 -20.53
CA ILE A 418 -2.55 -19.13 -20.56
C ILE A 418 -3.46 -18.49 -19.50
N PRO A 419 -4.30 -17.52 -19.88
CA PRO A 419 -5.25 -16.92 -18.94
C PRO A 419 -6.33 -17.95 -18.57
N PHE A 420 -6.70 -18.02 -17.30
CA PHE A 420 -7.82 -18.86 -16.87
C PHE A 420 -9.11 -18.05 -16.81
N THR A 421 -10.23 -18.72 -17.11
CA THR A 421 -11.53 -18.05 -17.06
C THR A 421 -11.97 -17.93 -15.61
N MET A 422 -12.14 -16.70 -15.15
CA MET A 422 -12.69 -16.39 -13.83
C MET A 422 -14.22 -16.47 -13.85
N GLY A 423 -14.80 -17.00 -12.78
CA GLY A 423 -16.24 -17.04 -12.50
C GLY A 423 -16.49 -16.63 -11.05
N GLY A 424 -16.54 -15.33 -10.80
CA GLY A 424 -16.47 -14.78 -9.44
C GLY A 424 -15.09 -15.02 -8.83
N THR A 425 -15.04 -15.63 -7.65
CA THR A 425 -13.79 -16.00 -6.97
C THR A 425 -13.23 -17.37 -7.39
N ASN A 426 -13.86 -18.03 -8.37
CA ASN A 426 -13.42 -19.33 -8.87
C ASN A 426 -12.72 -19.19 -10.22
N ALA A 427 -11.79 -20.09 -10.50
CA ALA A 427 -11.13 -20.18 -11.81
C ALA A 427 -11.02 -21.63 -12.26
N GLN A 428 -11.11 -21.87 -13.56
CA GLN A 428 -10.79 -23.17 -14.15
C GLN A 428 -9.91 -22.99 -15.39
N GLY A 429 -8.93 -23.88 -15.52
CA GLY A 429 -7.95 -23.82 -16.59
C GLY A 429 -7.45 -25.21 -16.99
N ARG A 430 -7.01 -25.35 -18.24
CA ARG A 430 -6.32 -26.54 -18.72
C ARG A 430 -5.03 -26.14 -19.42
N PHE A 431 -4.01 -26.96 -19.27
CA PHE A 431 -2.71 -26.76 -19.89
C PHE A 431 -2.01 -28.10 -20.07
N GLU A 432 -0.92 -28.09 -20.82
CA GLU A 432 -0.12 -29.26 -21.13
C GLU A 432 1.35 -28.95 -20.88
N VAL A 433 2.06 -29.91 -20.29
CA VAL A 433 3.52 -29.92 -20.21
C VAL A 433 4.02 -30.93 -21.24
N ASN A 434 4.86 -30.49 -22.17
CA ASN A 434 5.37 -31.29 -23.27
C ASN A 434 6.75 -30.79 -23.74
N ASP A 435 7.31 -31.37 -24.79
CA ASP A 435 8.67 -30.99 -25.25
C ASP A 435 8.79 -29.54 -25.72
N ALA A 436 7.70 -28.94 -26.23
CA ALA A 436 7.68 -27.53 -26.63
C ALA A 436 7.58 -26.60 -25.42
N HIS A 437 6.85 -27.04 -24.39
CA HIS A 437 6.67 -26.35 -23.12
C HIS A 437 7.03 -27.26 -21.93
N PRO A 438 8.34 -27.46 -21.63
CA PRO A 438 8.79 -28.42 -20.62
C PRO A 438 8.49 -28.01 -19.18
N GLU A 439 8.05 -26.78 -18.96
CA GLU A 439 7.66 -26.26 -17.66
C GLU A 439 6.41 -25.37 -17.81
N VAL A 440 5.43 -25.55 -16.94
CA VAL A 440 4.30 -24.62 -16.78
C VAL A 440 4.36 -24.05 -15.36
N ILE A 441 4.30 -22.73 -15.27
CA ILE A 441 4.27 -22.00 -13.99
C ILE A 441 2.86 -21.48 -13.77
N LEU A 442 2.20 -21.93 -12.71
CA LEU A 442 0.94 -21.38 -12.23
C LEU A 442 1.21 -20.13 -11.39
N ILE A 443 0.38 -19.11 -11.55
CA ILE A 443 0.46 -17.84 -10.82
C ILE A 443 -0.87 -17.60 -10.13
N PHE A 444 -0.82 -17.32 -8.83
CA PHE A 444 -1.98 -16.96 -8.01
C PHE A 444 -1.69 -15.64 -7.28
N SER A 445 -2.64 -14.71 -7.33
CA SER A 445 -2.56 -13.44 -6.59
C SER A 445 -3.92 -13.06 -6.01
N GLY A 446 -3.90 -12.41 -4.84
CA GLY A 446 -5.04 -11.67 -4.34
C GLY A 446 -4.99 -10.23 -4.86
N LEU A 447 -6.13 -9.64 -5.19
CA LEU A 447 -6.24 -8.31 -5.81
C LEU A 447 -7.21 -7.38 -5.04
N THR A 448 -7.50 -7.70 -3.79
CA THR A 448 -8.40 -6.86 -2.98
C THR A 448 -7.63 -5.64 -2.49
N GLU A 449 -8.15 -4.46 -2.80
CA GLU A 449 -7.57 -3.16 -2.43
C GLU A 449 -7.82 -2.82 -0.95
N PHE A 450 -7.08 -1.84 -0.44
CA PHE A 450 -7.21 -1.25 0.92
C PHE A 450 -6.86 -2.16 2.11
N THR A 451 -6.42 -3.40 1.88
CA THR A 451 -6.11 -4.36 2.96
C THR A 451 -4.69 -4.91 2.87
N THR A 452 -4.14 -5.24 4.04
CA THR A 452 -2.93 -6.08 4.22
C THR A 452 -3.28 -7.52 4.61
N GLN A 453 -4.58 -7.80 4.80
CA GLN A 453 -5.03 -9.12 5.23
C GLN A 453 -4.94 -10.11 4.07
N SER A 454 -4.37 -11.28 4.36
CA SER A 454 -4.25 -12.36 3.38
C SER A 454 -5.63 -12.79 2.86
N LEU A 455 -5.74 -12.98 1.56
CA LEU A 455 -6.85 -13.66 0.95
C LEU A 455 -6.61 -15.17 1.00
N HIS A 456 -7.66 -15.94 1.30
CA HIS A 456 -7.55 -17.38 1.36
C HIS A 456 -8.26 -18.04 0.19
N GLY A 457 -7.78 -19.22 -0.18
CA GLY A 457 -8.36 -20.02 -1.24
C GLY A 457 -7.77 -21.41 -1.30
N GLN A 458 -8.16 -22.16 -2.31
CA GLN A 458 -7.64 -23.50 -2.54
C GLN A 458 -7.61 -23.82 -4.04
N TYR A 459 -6.67 -24.68 -4.42
CA TYR A 459 -6.62 -25.24 -5.75
C TYR A 459 -6.61 -26.77 -5.72
N SER A 460 -7.14 -27.38 -6.77
CA SER A 460 -6.96 -28.79 -7.07
C SER A 460 -6.38 -28.92 -8.47
N LEU A 461 -5.30 -29.70 -8.58
CA LEU A 461 -4.62 -29.95 -9.84
C LEU A 461 -4.78 -31.43 -10.19
N LYS A 462 -5.46 -31.72 -11.31
CA LYS A 462 -5.74 -33.08 -11.77
C LYS A 462 -4.99 -33.35 -13.07
N ARG A 463 -4.29 -34.48 -13.12
CA ARG A 463 -3.75 -35.03 -14.36
C ARG A 463 -4.87 -35.74 -15.13
N LEU A 464 -4.94 -35.54 -16.44
CA LEU A 464 -6.03 -35.99 -17.31
C LEU A 464 -5.69 -37.22 -18.17
N ASP A 465 -4.42 -37.60 -18.21
CA ASP A 465 -3.86 -38.71 -18.99
C ASP A 465 -3.44 -39.90 -18.13
#